data_AF-A0A090SVM5-F1
#
_entry.id   AF-A0A090SVM5-F1
#
_cell.length_a   1.000
_cell.length_b   1.000
_cell.length_c   1.000
_cell.angle_alpha   90.00
_cell.angle_beta   90.00
_cell.angle_gamma   90.00
#
_symmetry.space_group_name_H-M   'P 1'
#
loop_
_entity.id
_entity.type
_entity.pdbx_description
1 polymer ?
#
loop_
_entity_poly.entity_id
_entity_poly.type
_entity_poly.pdbx_seq_one_letter_code
_entity_poly.pdbx_strand_id
1 'polypeptide(L)' 'MTTTSLLGEVAQALRATSGTPAMMVERINYNQHGELIDCDIEYWRHDAISIESIAQLER' A
#
# COMPACT_ATOMS: atom_id res chain seq x y z
N MET A 1 -1.95 -0.84 6.95
CA MET A 1 -2.24 0.18 5.91
C MET A 1 -2.55 1.48 6.61
N THR A 2 -2.02 2.59 6.10
CA THR A 2 -2.16 3.91 6.71
C THR A 2 -2.51 4.95 5.65
N THR A 3 -3.48 5.81 5.95
CA THR A 3 -3.79 6.96 5.08
C THR A 3 -2.72 8.03 5.22
N THR A 4 -2.24 8.53 4.10
CA THR A 4 -1.18 9.55 4.04
C THR A 4 -1.45 10.54 2.90
N SER A 5 -0.53 11.48 2.68
CA SER A 5 -0.51 12.37 1.52
C SER A 5 0.74 12.12 0.68
N LEU A 6 0.60 12.16 -0.64
CA LEU A 6 1.75 12.09 -1.55
C LEU A 6 2.53 13.40 -1.50
N LEU A 7 3.83 13.33 -1.22
CA LEU A 7 4.70 14.49 -1.10
C LEU A 7 5.95 14.30 -1.96
N GLY A 8 6.56 15.42 -2.36
CA GLY A 8 7.85 15.45 -3.04
C GLY A 8 7.92 14.53 -4.27
N GLU A 9 8.97 13.72 -4.35
CA GLU A 9 9.25 12.83 -5.48
C GLU A 9 8.16 11.77 -5.69
N VAL A 10 7.50 11.30 -4.63
CA VAL A 10 6.44 10.29 -4.74
C VAL A 10 5.22 10.87 -5.46
N ALA A 11 4.84 12.11 -5.13
CA ALA A 11 3.78 12.81 -5.83
C ALA A 11 4.13 13.00 -7.32
N GLN A 12 5.38 13.37 -7.61
CA GLN A 12 5.86 13.53 -8.97
C GLN A 12 5.85 12.21 -9.76
N ALA A 13 6.39 11.14 -9.18
CA ALA A 13 6.46 9.82 -9.81
C ALA A 13 5.06 9.27 -10.15
N LEU A 14 4.08 9.55 -9.29
CA LEU A 14 2.68 9.15 -9.48
C LEU A 14 1.86 10.16 -10.29
N ARG A 15 2.48 11.25 -10.79
CA ARG A 15 1.83 12.36 -11.52
C ARG A 15 0.64 12.93 -10.75
N ALA A 16 0.79 13.07 -9.44
CA ALA A 16 -0.19 13.64 -8.53
C ALA A 16 0.29 15.00 -8.00
N THR A 17 -0.65 15.87 -7.64
CA THR A 17 -0.32 17.10 -6.93
C THR A 17 0.19 16.77 -5.53
N SER A 18 1.26 17.42 -5.07
CA SER A 18 1.73 17.28 -3.69
C SER A 18 0.59 17.59 -2.70
N GLY A 19 0.41 16.75 -1.69
CA GLY A 19 -0.72 16.79 -0.76
C GLY A 19 -1.91 15.90 -1.17
N THR A 20 -1.87 15.26 -2.35
CA THR A 20 -2.95 14.34 -2.77
C THR A 20 -3.10 13.19 -1.78
N PRO A 21 -4.32 12.86 -1.32
CA PRO A 21 -4.54 11.70 -0.44
C PRO A 21 -4.08 10.39 -1.09
N ALA A 22 -3.49 9.52 -0.27
CA ALA A 22 -3.00 8.22 -0.70
C ALA A 22 -3.10 7.18 0.42
N MET A 23 -3.01 5.92 0.02
CA MET A 23 -2.83 4.78 0.92
C MET A 23 -1.36 4.37 0.90
N MET A 24 -0.76 4.24 2.09
CA MET A 24 0.55 3.60 2.27
C MET A 24 0.34 2.16 2.73
N VAL A 25 0.91 1.22 1.98
CA VAL A 25 0.85 -0.22 2.26
C VAL A 25 2.25 -0.72 2.55
N GLU A 26 2.41 -1.32 3.72
CA GLU A 26 3.62 -2.06 4.10
C GLU A 26 3.30 -3.54 3.97
N ARG A 27 4.12 -4.27 3.21
CA ARG A 27 3.92 -5.70 2.94
C ARG A 27 5.20 -6.46 3.23
N ILE A 28 5.05 -7.63 3.84
CA ILE A 28 6.12 -8.59 4.05
C ILE A 28 5.66 -9.91 3.45
N ASN A 29 6.40 -10.44 2.48
CA ASN A 29 6.05 -11.71 1.85
C ASN A 29 6.96 -12.81 2.38
N TYR A 30 6.37 -13.96 2.69
CA TYR A 30 7.08 -15.17 3.08
C TYR A 30 6.82 -16.28 2.06
N ASN A 31 7.79 -17.16 1.86
CA ASN A 31 7.59 -18.36 1.04
C ASN A 31 6.84 -19.44 1.83
N GLN A 32 6.54 -20.56 1.16
CA GLN A 32 5.82 -21.69 1.78
C GLN A 32 6.56 -22.36 2.96
N HIS A 33 7.85 -22.07 3.13
CA HIS A 33 8.67 -22.56 4.24
C HIS A 33 8.76 -21.54 5.39
N GLY A 34 8.09 -20.40 5.29
CA GLY A 34 8.13 -19.33 6.28
C GLY A 34 9.39 -18.45 6.20
N GLU A 35 10.15 -18.56 5.12
CA GLU A 35 11.34 -17.73 4.90
C GLU A 35 10.94 -16.40 4.24
N LEU A 36 11.57 -15.31 4.67
CA LEU A 36 11.32 -13.97 4.13
C LEU A 36 11.72 -13.91 2.65
N ILE A 37 10.78 -13.51 1.79
CA ILE A 37 11.04 -13.21 0.38
C ILE A 37 11.45 -11.75 0.25
N ASP A 38 10.59 -10.83 0.71
CA ASP A 38 10.79 -9.39 0.58
C ASP A 38 9.95 -8.58 1.58
N CYS A 39 10.28 -7.29 1.65
CA CYS A 39 9.52 -6.25 2.33
C CYS A 39 9.38 -5.04 1.42
N ASP A 40 8.15 -4.56 1.23
CA ASP A 40 7.85 -3.41 0.38
C ASP A 40 7.09 -2.32 1.14
N ILE A 41 7.32 -1.08 0.72
CA ILE A 41 6.50 0.07 1.05
C ILE A 41 5.95 0.64 -0.25
N GLU A 42 4.63 0.61 -0.40
CA GLU A 42 3.94 1.08 -1.60
C GLU A 42 3.04 2.28 -1.29
N TYR A 43 3.02 3.26 -2.20
CA TYR A 43 2.14 4.42 -2.15
C TYR A 43 1.13 4.36 -3.29
N TRP A 44 -0.15 4.27 -2.94
CA TRP A 44 -1.22 4.15 -3.92
C TRP A 44 -2.11 5.39 -3.89
N ARG A 45 -2.37 5.99 -5.06
CA ARG A 45 -3.31 7.11 -5.20
C ARG A 45 -4.72 6.66 -4.83
N HIS A 46 -5.40 7.45 -3.99
CA HIS A 46 -6.74 7.10 -3.49
C HIS A 46 -7.80 6.92 -4.60
N ASP A 47 -7.60 7.54 -5.77
CA ASP A 47 -8.54 7.53 -6.89
C ASP A 47 -8.20 6.51 -7.99
N ALA A 48 -7.12 5.75 -7.80
CA ALA A 48 -6.66 4.75 -8.78
C ALA A 48 -6.95 3.30 -8.34
N ILE A 49 -7.41 3.08 -7.11
CA ILE A 49 -7.53 1.75 -6.50
C ILE A 49 -8.80 1.61 -5.66
N SER A 50 -9.26 0.38 -5.48
CA SER A 50 -10.23 -0.02 -4.45
C SER A 50 -9.69 -1.27 -3.76
N ILE A 51 -9.76 -1.31 -2.42
CA ILE A 51 -9.28 -2.44 -1.61
C ILE A 51 -10.46 -3.03 -0.85
N GLU A 52 -10.63 -4.34 -0.94
CA GLU A 52 -11.64 -5.10 -0.23
C GLU A 52 -11.01 -6.32 0.44
N SER A 53 -11.58 -6.78 1.55
CA SER A 53 -11.11 -7.97 2.27
C SER A 53 -12.29 -8.72 2.85
N ILE A 54 -12.19 -10.05 2.85
CA ILE A 54 -13.17 -10.95 3.44
C ILE A 54 -12.43 -11.75 4.53
N ALA A 55 -12.85 -11.57 5.77
CA ALA A 55 -12.38 -12.40 6.88
C ALA A 55 -13.41 -13.51 7.14
N GLN A 56 -12.98 -14.77 7.03
CA GLN A 56 -13.76 -15.90 7.50
C GLN A 56 -13.44 -16.12 8.97
N LEU A 57 -14.44 -15.95 9.84
CA LEU A 57 -14.34 -16.35 11.23
C LEU A 57 -14.77 -17.81 11.33
N GLU A 58 -13.83 -18.71 11.64
CA GLU A 58 -14.17 -20.06 12.07
C GLU A 58 -14.75 -20.00 13.49
N ARG A 59 -15.86 -20.72 13.71
CA ARG A 59 -16.63 -20.70 14.94
C ARG A 59 -16.23 -21.82 15.88
#